data_AF-A0A7K0LJK6-F1
#
_entry.id   AF-A0A7K0LJK6-F1
#
_cell.length_a   1.000
_cell.length_b   1.000
_cell.length_c   1.000
_cell.angle_alpha   90.00
_cell.angle_beta   90.00
_cell.angle_gamma   90.00
#
_symmetry.space_group_name_H-M   'P 1'
#
loop_
_entity.id
_entity.type
_entity.pdbx_description
1 polymer ?
#
loop_
_entity_poly.entity_id
_entity_poly.type
_entity_poly.pdbx_seq_one_letter_code
_entity_poly.pdbx_strand_id
1 'polypeptide(L)'
;MRIFKQVPAVLTAVLFLTWLPQTASGSEVPVKFSFTGSGYGHGVGMSQIGARAKALAGESATAILNYYYSGTLVETATDTQILRVNIGHLLTSAKLKSDSKGASLQLFAGNIAETATAEPLLAFPSKTYLNIDLVNSDLVISTTRGAKTTRISSGKSFTLRWSGTRYTEGAPTILSLTTNGTAKKYRYGQIQFKIIKDKIIGKRLEVINSVRLQDEYLWGIGEMPSSWPAAALQAQAIASRTFAMARSKQIRQACDCHLYSSISDQVFVGYSKESEAIYGQLWVQAVNSTQGQIITYRGLPITAYFTSSTGGATETSKSAWGTATPYTQSVSDTASADIKLNPKFAIWSREITQSVVSAAFLLSDVASLQVLSLNPVGTVALIQATSSTGAIATLTGETFRSRSKLPSAWFSIVAS
;
A
#
# COMPACT_ATOMS: atom_id res chain seq x y z
N MET A 1 -16.14 -49.29 -96.24
CA MET A 1 -17.24 -48.52 -96.86
C MET A 1 -18.12 -47.94 -95.76
N ARG A 2 -18.53 -46.67 -95.90
CA ARG A 2 -19.41 -45.85 -95.02
C ARG A 2 -18.67 -45.12 -93.89
N ILE A 3 -18.38 -43.81 -94.00
CA ILE A 3 -19.20 -42.58 -94.13
C ILE A 3 -19.63 -42.02 -92.75
N PHE A 4 -18.98 -40.90 -92.42
CA PHE A 4 -19.40 -39.67 -91.70
C PHE A 4 -20.13 -39.73 -90.35
N LYS A 5 -19.60 -38.94 -89.40
CA LYS A 5 -20.27 -37.72 -88.91
C LYS A 5 -19.30 -36.81 -88.14
N GLN A 6 -19.37 -35.51 -88.46
CA GLN A 6 -18.74 -34.41 -87.72
C GLN A 6 -19.46 -34.20 -86.38
N VAL A 7 -18.72 -33.84 -85.32
CA VAL A 7 -19.26 -33.38 -84.03
C VAL A 7 -18.53 -32.08 -83.64
N PRO A 8 -19.25 -31.03 -83.20
CA PRO A 8 -18.68 -29.71 -82.94
C PRO A 8 -17.96 -29.65 -81.58
N ALA A 9 -16.93 -28.80 -81.50
CA ALA A 9 -16.25 -28.48 -80.26
C ALA A 9 -17.15 -27.62 -79.37
N VAL A 10 -17.55 -28.16 -78.22
CA VAL A 10 -18.23 -27.42 -77.15
C VAL A 10 -17.16 -26.74 -76.29
N LEU A 11 -17.15 -25.40 -76.30
CA LEU A 11 -16.36 -24.59 -75.37
C LEU A 11 -17.05 -24.60 -74.00
N THR A 12 -16.47 -25.31 -73.03
CA THR A 12 -16.88 -25.26 -71.62
C THR A 12 -16.33 -23.98 -71.00
N ALA A 13 -17.20 -22.99 -70.75
CA ALA A 13 -16.86 -21.82 -69.95
C ALA A 13 -16.72 -22.23 -68.47
N VAL A 14 -15.49 -22.26 -67.97
CA VAL A 14 -15.20 -22.45 -66.54
C VAL A 14 -15.52 -21.14 -65.80
N LEU A 15 -16.59 -21.12 -65.01
CA LEU A 15 -16.81 -20.07 -64.03
C LEU A 15 -15.72 -20.17 -62.94
N PHE A 16 -14.77 -19.24 -62.97
CA PHE A 16 -13.91 -18.98 -61.82
C PHE A 16 -14.75 -18.30 -60.74
N LEU A 17 -15.17 -19.06 -59.72
CA LEU A 17 -15.57 -18.48 -58.44
C LEU A 17 -14.31 -17.87 -57.82
N THR A 18 -14.15 -16.56 -57.92
CA THR A 18 -13.12 -15.82 -57.20
C THR A 18 -13.44 -15.90 -55.72
N TRP A 19 -12.70 -16.75 -55.00
CA TRP A 19 -12.68 -16.75 -53.56
C TRP A 19 -12.00 -15.44 -53.13
N LEU A 20 -12.80 -14.40 -52.88
CA LEU A 20 -12.32 -13.20 -52.23
C LEU A 20 -11.74 -13.62 -50.88
N PRO A 21 -10.50 -13.25 -50.53
CA PRO A 21 -10.01 -13.46 -49.18
C PRO A 21 -10.99 -12.79 -48.23
N GLN A 22 -11.57 -13.57 -47.31
CA GLN A 22 -12.23 -12.99 -46.15
C GLN A 22 -11.20 -12.08 -45.49
N THR A 23 -11.44 -10.77 -45.56
CA THR A 23 -10.72 -9.83 -44.71
C THR A 23 -10.96 -10.30 -43.28
N ALA A 24 -9.88 -10.73 -42.60
CA ALA A 24 -9.93 -10.91 -41.17
C ALA A 24 -10.51 -9.60 -40.62
N SER A 25 -11.73 -9.66 -40.09
CA SER A 25 -12.34 -8.53 -39.41
C SER A 25 -11.44 -8.31 -38.19
N GLY A 26 -10.50 -7.39 -38.30
CA GLY A 26 -9.69 -6.97 -37.18
C GLY A 26 -10.67 -6.49 -36.13
N SER A 27 -10.83 -7.28 -35.06
CA SER A 27 -11.66 -6.88 -33.93
C SER A 27 -11.17 -5.52 -33.50
N GLU A 28 -12.06 -4.52 -33.56
CA GLU A 28 -11.71 -3.16 -33.14
C GLU A 28 -11.20 -3.24 -31.70
N VAL A 29 -9.99 -2.74 -31.48
CA VAL A 29 -9.35 -2.80 -30.16
C VAL A 29 -10.15 -1.91 -29.21
N PRO A 30 -10.73 -2.46 -28.12
CA PRO A 30 -11.53 -1.67 -27.21
C PRO A 30 -10.74 -0.50 -26.61
N VAL A 31 -11.31 0.70 -26.61
CA VAL A 31 -10.69 1.87 -25.96
C VAL A 31 -10.77 1.81 -24.43
N LYS A 32 -11.70 1.01 -23.90
CA LYS A 32 -11.95 0.79 -22.47
C LYS A 32 -12.48 -0.61 -22.20
N PHE A 33 -12.36 -1.05 -20.95
CA PHE A 33 -12.91 -2.29 -20.42
C PHE A 33 -13.72 -2.00 -19.15
N SER A 34 -14.91 -2.59 -19.08
CA SER A 34 -15.84 -2.39 -17.96
C SER A 34 -15.82 -3.56 -17.00
N PHE A 35 -15.80 -3.25 -15.71
CA PHE A 35 -15.76 -4.22 -14.62
C PHE A 35 -16.84 -3.91 -13.59
N THR A 36 -17.40 -4.95 -13.00
CA THR A 36 -18.19 -4.88 -11.76
C THR A 36 -17.57 -5.79 -10.71
N GLY A 37 -17.80 -5.50 -9.43
CA GLY A 37 -17.22 -6.31 -8.36
C GLY A 37 -17.64 -5.87 -6.97
N SER A 38 -16.99 -6.45 -5.97
CA SER A 38 -17.23 -6.20 -4.54
C SER A 38 -15.91 -6.19 -3.75
N GLY A 39 -15.93 -5.69 -2.52
CA GLY A 39 -14.75 -5.57 -1.66
C GLY A 39 -13.74 -4.50 -2.09
N TYR A 40 -12.77 -4.26 -1.21
CA TYR A 40 -11.66 -3.34 -1.44
C TYR A 40 -10.41 -3.80 -0.70
N GLY A 41 -9.34 -4.05 -1.47
CA GLY A 41 -8.11 -4.64 -0.96
C GLY A 41 -7.88 -6.09 -1.42
N HIS A 42 -6.90 -6.74 -0.81
CA HIS A 42 -6.43 -8.08 -1.19
C HIS A 42 -7.25 -9.23 -0.55
N GLY A 43 -8.20 -8.94 0.35
CA GLY A 43 -9.11 -9.97 0.90
C GLY A 43 -8.54 -10.87 2.00
N VAL A 44 -7.24 -10.82 2.29
CA VAL A 44 -6.57 -11.75 3.23
C VAL A 44 -6.56 -11.21 4.66
N GLY A 45 -6.88 -12.08 5.63
CA GLY A 45 -6.83 -11.77 7.06
C GLY A 45 -8.03 -10.95 7.55
N MET A 46 -7.83 -10.05 8.51
CA MET A 46 -8.94 -9.32 9.13
C MET A 46 -9.59 -8.33 8.16
N SER A 47 -10.90 -8.51 7.92
CA SER A 47 -11.73 -7.51 7.24
C SER A 47 -12.05 -6.36 8.18
N GLN A 48 -11.75 -5.13 7.79
CA GLN A 48 -12.04 -3.96 8.60
C GLN A 48 -13.55 -3.74 8.73
N ILE A 49 -14.32 -3.82 7.63
CA ILE A 49 -15.78 -3.73 7.69
C ILE A 49 -16.36 -4.87 8.55
N GLY A 50 -15.86 -6.09 8.39
CA GLY A 50 -16.32 -7.21 9.20
C GLY A 50 -15.97 -7.06 10.69
N ALA A 51 -14.76 -6.59 11.02
CA ALA A 51 -14.37 -6.25 12.39
C ALA A 51 -15.28 -5.17 13.00
N ARG A 52 -15.66 -4.15 12.22
CA ARG A 52 -16.63 -3.13 12.64
C ARG A 52 -17.99 -3.76 12.95
N ALA A 53 -18.51 -4.61 12.06
CA ALA A 53 -19.80 -5.27 12.25
C ALA A 53 -19.81 -6.16 13.50
N LYS A 54 -18.74 -6.94 13.71
CA LYS A 54 -18.56 -7.77 14.91
C LYS A 54 -18.48 -6.94 16.18
N ALA A 55 -17.75 -5.84 16.16
CA ALA A 55 -17.69 -4.92 17.28
C ALA A 55 -19.05 -4.27 17.60
N LEU A 56 -19.85 -3.93 16.58
CA LEU A 56 -21.23 -3.44 16.75
C LEU A 56 -22.16 -4.52 17.33
N ALA A 57 -21.87 -5.80 17.08
CA ALA A 57 -22.55 -6.94 17.68
C ALA A 57 -22.06 -7.27 19.11
N GLY A 58 -21.12 -6.49 19.66
CA GLY A 58 -20.62 -6.66 21.03
C GLY A 58 -19.44 -7.62 21.19
N GLU A 59 -18.84 -8.10 20.08
CA GLU A 59 -17.64 -8.95 20.16
C GLU A 59 -16.42 -8.15 20.66
N SER A 60 -15.59 -8.79 21.48
CA SER A 60 -14.32 -8.22 21.95
C SER A 60 -13.26 -8.20 20.84
N ALA A 61 -12.22 -7.37 21.01
CA ALA A 61 -11.09 -7.33 20.07
C ALA A 61 -10.45 -8.71 19.87
N THR A 62 -10.25 -9.47 20.94
CA THR A 62 -9.70 -10.84 20.88
C THR A 62 -10.62 -11.80 20.13
N ALA A 63 -11.95 -11.71 20.32
CA ALA A 63 -12.89 -12.55 19.58
C ALA A 63 -12.87 -12.23 18.08
N ILE A 64 -12.82 -10.95 17.72
CA ILE A 64 -12.66 -10.49 16.32
C ILE A 64 -11.38 -11.06 15.71
N LEU A 65 -10.25 -10.93 16.41
CA LEU A 65 -8.95 -11.40 15.91
C LEU A 65 -8.93 -12.94 15.74
N ASN A 66 -9.40 -13.69 16.74
CA ASN A 66 -9.45 -15.15 16.67
C ASN A 66 -10.39 -15.67 15.58
N TYR A 67 -11.41 -14.89 15.21
CA TYR A 67 -12.26 -15.21 14.07
C TYR A 67 -11.49 -15.15 12.75
N TYR A 68 -10.68 -14.10 12.54
CA TYR A 68 -9.96 -13.89 11.28
C TYR A 68 -8.61 -14.59 11.20
N TYR A 69 -8.02 -14.95 12.34
CA TYR A 69 -6.73 -15.62 12.42
C TYR A 69 -6.87 -16.98 13.11
N SER A 70 -6.97 -18.05 12.31
CA SER A 70 -7.27 -19.39 12.84
C SER A 70 -6.07 -19.99 13.59
N GLY A 71 -6.33 -20.60 14.75
CA GLY A 71 -5.31 -21.29 15.54
C GLY A 71 -4.26 -20.37 16.16
N THR A 72 -4.55 -19.07 16.25
CA THR A 72 -3.68 -18.08 16.90
C THR A 72 -4.12 -17.75 18.31
N LEU A 73 -3.23 -17.13 19.08
CA LEU A 73 -3.52 -16.58 20.41
C LEU A 73 -3.25 -15.07 20.41
N VAL A 74 -3.96 -14.34 21.26
CA VAL A 74 -3.60 -12.96 21.60
C VAL A 74 -2.83 -13.00 22.92
N GLU A 75 -1.55 -12.63 22.87
CA GLU A 75 -0.62 -12.72 23.99
C GLU A 75 0.06 -11.37 24.22
N THR A 76 0.67 -11.18 25.40
CA THR A 76 1.48 -9.99 25.69
C THR A 76 2.94 -10.25 25.35
N ALA A 77 3.56 -9.31 24.65
CA ALA A 77 4.99 -9.31 24.33
C ALA A 77 5.60 -7.91 24.54
N THR A 78 6.92 -7.88 24.74
CA THR A 78 7.68 -6.63 24.76
C THR A 78 7.73 -6.02 23.36
N ASP A 79 7.25 -4.78 23.23
CA ASP A 79 7.10 -4.04 21.97
C ASP A 79 7.85 -2.69 21.98
N THR A 80 8.91 -2.58 22.78
CA THR A 80 9.69 -1.34 22.96
C THR A 80 10.71 -1.07 21.84
N GLN A 81 10.78 -1.94 20.83
CA GLN A 81 11.72 -1.82 19.71
C GLN A 81 11.50 -0.53 18.90
N ILE A 82 12.60 0.01 18.36
CA ILE A 82 12.54 1.19 17.49
C ILE A 82 12.41 0.79 16.04
N LEU A 83 11.40 1.35 15.39
CA LEU A 83 11.10 1.15 13.99
C LEU A 83 11.66 2.28 13.16
N ARG A 84 12.40 1.93 12.11
CA ARG A 84 12.78 2.85 11.04
C ARG A 84 11.66 2.84 10.01
N VAL A 85 10.82 3.86 10.01
CA VAL A 85 9.68 3.99 9.08
C VAL A 85 10.06 4.94 7.97
N ASN A 86 10.01 4.48 6.73
CA ASN A 86 10.24 5.32 5.57
C ASN A 86 9.05 6.25 5.32
N ILE A 87 9.26 7.54 5.51
CA ILE A 87 8.25 8.61 5.41
C ILE A 87 8.46 9.52 4.18
N GLY A 88 9.49 9.23 3.38
CA GLY A 88 9.76 9.86 2.09
C GLY A 88 10.67 8.95 1.27
N HIS A 89 10.15 8.45 0.14
CA HIS A 89 10.80 7.40 -0.65
C HIS A 89 11.25 7.92 -2.02
N LEU A 90 12.47 7.57 -2.43
CA LEU A 90 13.03 7.88 -3.75
C LEU A 90 12.95 9.36 -4.15
N LEU A 91 13.21 10.26 -3.20
CA LEU A 91 13.07 11.70 -3.39
C LEU A 91 14.33 12.33 -4.02
N THR A 92 14.16 13.54 -4.55
CA THR A 92 15.26 14.43 -4.91
C THR A 92 15.38 15.61 -3.94
N SER A 93 14.32 15.96 -3.23
CA SER A 93 14.35 16.98 -2.19
C SER A 93 13.29 16.74 -1.11
N ALA A 94 13.50 17.35 0.05
CA ALA A 94 12.55 17.43 1.15
C ALA A 94 12.75 18.75 1.91
N LYS A 95 11.68 19.26 2.53
CA LYS A 95 11.78 20.41 3.45
C LYS A 95 10.98 20.17 4.72
N LEU A 96 11.50 20.62 5.85
CA LEU A 96 10.85 20.49 7.15
C LEU A 96 10.81 21.83 7.86
N LYS A 97 9.77 22.06 8.65
CA LYS A 97 9.73 23.14 9.63
C LYS A 97 8.88 22.76 10.83
N SER A 98 8.97 23.54 11.89
CA SER A 98 7.94 23.58 12.92
C SER A 98 7.40 25.00 13.06
N ASP A 99 6.09 25.11 13.29
CA ASP A 99 5.44 26.35 13.71
C ASP A 99 5.09 26.33 15.21
N SER A 100 5.41 25.25 15.94
CA SER A 100 5.14 25.12 17.37
C SER A 100 5.90 26.20 18.17
N LYS A 101 5.20 26.88 19.07
CA LYS A 101 5.79 27.85 19.98
C LYS A 101 6.82 27.15 20.89
N GLY A 102 8.03 27.70 20.96
CA GLY A 102 9.11 27.13 21.77
C GLY A 102 9.83 25.93 21.13
N ALA A 103 9.53 25.59 19.86
CA ALA A 103 10.22 24.51 19.18
C ALA A 103 11.71 24.81 19.00
N SER A 104 12.54 23.84 19.39
CA SER A 104 13.98 23.80 19.13
C SER A 104 14.30 22.54 18.33
N LEU A 105 15.04 22.70 17.24
CA LEU A 105 15.46 21.63 16.35
C LEU A 105 16.99 21.58 16.28
N GLN A 106 17.54 20.38 16.21
CA GLN A 106 18.98 20.14 16.15
C GLN A 106 19.31 19.21 14.98
N LEU A 107 20.21 19.66 14.11
CA LEU A 107 20.73 18.91 12.98
C LEU A 107 22.11 18.33 13.31
N PHE A 108 22.32 17.07 13.00
CA PHE A 108 23.58 16.35 13.19
C PHE A 108 24.10 15.79 11.88
N ALA A 109 25.42 15.73 11.72
CA ALA A 109 26.05 14.98 10.64
C ALA A 109 25.88 13.47 10.87
N GLY A 110 25.62 12.72 9.81
CA GLY A 110 25.57 11.27 9.88
C GLY A 110 24.28 10.69 10.44
N ASN A 111 24.29 9.36 10.64
CA ASN A 111 23.22 8.62 11.29
C ASN A 111 23.51 8.52 12.79
N ILE A 112 22.72 9.21 13.61
CA ILE A 112 22.91 9.19 15.06
C ILE A 112 22.02 8.09 15.67
N ALA A 113 22.66 7.14 16.36
CA ALA A 113 21.98 6.11 17.12
C ALA A 113 21.16 6.74 18.27
N GLU A 114 20.14 6.04 18.74
CA GLU A 114 19.21 6.57 19.74
C GLU A 114 19.88 7.13 20.99
N THR A 115 20.79 6.36 21.59
CA THR A 115 21.49 6.71 22.82
C THR A 115 22.79 7.46 22.60
N ALA A 116 23.16 7.72 21.33
CA ALA A 116 24.40 8.41 21.02
C ALA A 116 24.28 9.92 21.29
N THR A 117 25.32 10.43 21.93
CA THR A 117 25.60 11.86 22.07
C THR A 117 26.46 12.31 20.89
N ALA A 118 26.08 13.40 20.25
CA ALA A 118 26.84 14.03 19.17
C ALA A 118 26.65 15.54 19.26
N GLU A 119 27.63 16.30 18.79
CA GLU A 119 27.50 17.76 18.69
C GLU A 119 26.64 18.14 17.48
N PRO A 120 25.64 19.02 17.64
CA PRO A 120 24.82 19.46 16.53
C PRO A 120 25.61 20.37 15.58
N LEU A 121 25.47 20.15 14.28
CA LEU A 121 25.92 21.09 13.25
C LEU A 121 25.19 22.44 13.34
N LEU A 122 23.93 22.39 13.75
CA LEU A 122 23.06 23.55 13.85
C LEU A 122 21.93 23.27 14.84
N ALA A 123 21.68 24.23 15.73
CA ALA A 123 20.40 24.35 16.44
C ALA A 123 19.60 25.52 15.85
N PHE A 124 18.31 25.34 15.60
CA PHE A 124 17.47 26.36 14.99
C PHE A 124 16.02 26.36 15.53
N PRO A 125 15.37 27.53 15.58
CA PRO A 125 14.05 27.66 16.19
C PRO A 125 12.91 27.33 15.22
N SER A 126 11.68 27.36 15.75
CA SER A 126 10.44 27.43 14.96
C SER A 126 10.47 28.51 13.84
N LYS A 127 9.59 28.35 12.85
CA LYS A 127 9.46 29.23 11.66
C LYS A 127 10.73 29.30 10.80
N THR A 128 11.61 28.31 10.93
CA THR A 128 12.78 28.12 10.07
C THR A 128 12.60 26.81 9.30
N TYR A 129 12.71 26.88 7.98
CA TYR A 129 12.75 25.68 7.15
C TYR A 129 14.15 25.08 7.19
N LEU A 130 14.23 23.76 7.29
CA LEU A 130 15.38 22.95 6.90
C LEU A 130 15.10 22.39 5.51
N ASN A 131 15.94 22.71 4.54
CA ASN A 131 15.85 22.20 3.17
C ASN A 131 16.94 21.15 2.95
N ILE A 132 16.55 20.05 2.30
CA ILE A 132 17.41 18.92 1.96
C ILE A 132 17.28 18.69 0.47
N ASP A 133 18.35 18.98 -0.27
CA ASP A 133 18.38 18.83 -1.72
C ASP A 133 19.45 17.82 -2.12
N LEU A 134 19.09 16.83 -2.94
CA LEU A 134 20.05 15.90 -3.52
C LEU A 134 20.72 16.57 -4.73
N VAL A 135 21.98 16.97 -4.58
CA VAL A 135 22.77 17.64 -5.62
C VAL A 135 24.11 16.94 -5.76
N ASN A 136 24.51 16.60 -6.99
CA ASN A 136 25.82 16.01 -7.29
C ASN A 136 26.20 14.83 -6.38
N SER A 137 25.24 13.95 -6.07
CA SER A 137 25.42 12.80 -5.17
C SER A 137 25.61 13.11 -3.68
N ASP A 138 25.36 14.33 -3.23
CA ASP A 138 25.34 14.73 -1.82
C ASP A 138 23.99 15.33 -1.45
N LEU A 139 23.63 15.20 -0.17
CA LEU A 139 22.55 15.98 0.41
C LEU A 139 23.13 17.33 0.78
N VAL A 140 22.68 18.38 0.11
CA VAL A 140 22.97 19.77 0.44
C VAL A 140 21.92 20.24 1.43
N ILE A 141 22.38 20.67 2.60
CA ILE A 141 21.51 21.12 3.69
C ILE A 141 21.58 22.64 3.78
N SER A 142 20.41 23.27 3.81
CA SER A 142 20.28 24.71 4.04
C SER A 142 19.14 25.00 5.00
N THR A 143 19.14 26.20 5.58
CA THR A 143 17.98 26.72 6.30
C THR A 143 17.43 27.97 5.65
N THR A 144 16.11 28.13 5.68
CA THR A 144 15.43 29.35 5.20
C THR A 144 14.58 29.95 6.31
N ARG A 145 14.82 31.22 6.65
CA ARG A 145 14.01 31.99 7.61
C ARG A 145 13.67 33.35 7.01
N GLY A 146 12.37 33.62 6.86
CA GLY A 146 11.93 34.76 6.04
C GLY A 146 12.44 34.61 4.61
N ALA A 147 13.08 35.65 4.07
CA ALA A 147 13.68 35.64 2.74
C ALA A 147 15.13 35.11 2.71
N LYS A 148 15.77 34.89 3.87
CA LYS A 148 17.18 34.49 3.94
C LYS A 148 17.32 32.97 3.90
N THR A 149 18.06 32.47 2.92
CA THR A 149 18.53 31.08 2.86
C THR A 149 20.02 31.02 3.17
N THR A 150 20.44 30.06 3.99
CA THR A 150 21.83 29.88 4.42
C THR A 150 22.21 28.41 4.29
N ARG A 151 23.28 28.13 3.53
CA ARG A 151 23.84 26.78 3.41
C ARG A 151 24.51 26.40 4.73
N ILE A 152 24.28 25.16 5.18
CA ILE A 152 24.79 24.65 6.46
C ILE A 152 25.90 23.64 6.22
N SER A 153 25.63 22.58 5.46
CA SER A 153 26.58 21.50 5.22
C SER A 153 26.19 20.70 3.98
N SER A 154 27.05 19.79 3.55
CA SER A 154 26.73 18.76 2.56
C SER A 154 27.35 17.42 2.93
N GLY A 155 26.64 16.32 2.66
CA GLY A 155 27.12 14.98 3.00
C GLY A 155 26.13 13.88 2.61
N LYS A 156 26.43 12.63 2.97
CA LYS A 156 25.63 11.46 2.57
C LYS A 156 24.43 11.16 3.46
N SER A 157 24.48 11.62 4.71
CA SER A 157 23.42 11.38 5.69
C SER A 157 23.43 12.41 6.81
N PHE A 158 22.26 12.69 7.35
CA PHE A 158 22.04 13.64 8.44
C PHE A 158 20.94 13.12 9.37
N THR A 159 20.93 13.57 10.62
CA THR A 159 19.88 13.28 11.61
C THR A 159 19.30 14.57 12.16
N LEU A 160 17.98 14.64 12.31
CA LEU A 160 17.22 15.72 12.91
C LEU A 160 16.55 15.24 14.20
N ARG A 161 16.84 15.92 15.30
CA ARG A 161 16.13 15.79 16.58
C ARG A 161 15.42 17.10 16.91
N TRP A 162 14.35 17.02 17.69
CA TRP A 162 13.56 18.20 18.07
C TRP A 162 12.96 18.06 19.46
N SER A 163 12.69 19.21 20.08
CA SER A 163 12.21 19.32 21.45
C SER A 163 10.88 18.60 21.70
N GLY A 164 10.66 18.17 22.93
CA GLY A 164 9.44 17.49 23.34
C GLY A 164 9.34 16.06 22.80
N THR A 165 10.46 15.47 22.42
CA THR A 165 10.61 14.05 22.09
C THR A 165 11.47 13.37 23.14
N ARG A 166 11.55 12.03 23.10
CA ARG A 166 12.49 11.27 23.93
C ARG A 166 13.97 11.51 23.64
N TYR A 167 14.29 12.21 22.55
CA TYR A 167 15.67 12.52 22.14
C TYR A 167 16.12 13.92 22.56
N THR A 168 15.17 14.82 22.81
CA THR A 168 15.46 16.21 23.15
C THR A 168 14.32 16.75 23.99
N GLU A 169 14.63 17.12 25.23
CA GLU A 169 13.68 17.76 26.14
C GLU A 169 13.22 19.12 25.63
N GLY A 170 12.11 19.61 26.17
CA GLY A 170 11.56 20.94 25.87
C GLY A 170 10.12 20.91 25.38
N ALA A 171 9.69 22.01 24.77
CA ALA A 171 8.29 22.20 24.38
C ALA A 171 7.82 21.15 23.37
N PRO A 172 6.56 20.67 23.47
CA PRO A 172 5.93 19.84 22.45
C PRO A 172 6.00 20.45 21.05
N THR A 173 6.69 19.76 20.14
CA THR A 173 6.97 20.27 18.79
C THR A 173 6.37 19.36 17.73
N ILE A 174 5.59 19.96 16.83
CA ILE A 174 5.06 19.31 15.64
C ILE A 174 5.91 19.73 14.44
N LEU A 175 6.50 18.75 13.77
CA LEU A 175 7.19 18.93 12.50
C LEU A 175 6.20 18.79 11.34
N SER A 176 6.32 19.68 10.37
CA SER A 176 5.69 19.53 9.05
C SER A 176 6.78 19.20 8.04
N LEU A 177 6.78 17.97 7.54
CA LEU A 177 7.65 17.51 6.45
C LEU A 177 6.88 17.64 5.14
N THR A 178 7.44 18.36 4.18
CA THR A 178 6.93 18.46 2.82
C THR A 178 7.80 17.67 1.85
N THR A 179 7.17 16.77 1.10
CA THR A 179 7.77 15.95 0.05
C THR A 179 6.83 15.93 -1.15
N ASN A 180 7.34 16.13 -2.38
CA ASN A 180 6.52 16.14 -3.60
C ASN A 180 5.27 17.03 -3.49
N GLY A 181 5.40 18.22 -2.91
CA GLY A 181 4.32 19.18 -2.72
C GLY A 181 3.31 18.86 -1.60
N THR A 182 3.38 17.70 -0.97
CA THR A 182 2.46 17.31 0.12
C THR A 182 3.13 17.42 1.48
N ALA A 183 2.45 18.04 2.45
CA ALA A 183 2.92 18.16 3.82
C ALA A 183 2.28 17.12 4.75
N LYS A 184 3.10 16.42 5.54
CA LYS A 184 2.69 15.49 6.61
C LYS A 184 3.24 15.95 7.96
N LYS A 185 2.50 15.66 9.04
CA LYS A 185 2.83 16.10 10.40
C LYS A 185 3.42 14.98 11.24
N TYR A 186 4.48 15.27 12.00
CA TYR A 186 5.16 14.32 12.88
C TYR A 186 5.41 14.96 14.24
N ARG A 187 5.15 14.22 15.32
CA ARG A 187 5.31 14.68 16.71
C ARG A 187 6.43 13.95 17.44
N TYR A 188 6.66 12.69 17.06
CA TYR A 188 7.57 11.77 17.75
C TYR A 188 8.68 11.27 16.84
N GLY A 189 9.71 10.72 17.48
CA GLY A 189 10.85 10.10 16.83
C GLY A 189 12.04 11.03 16.63
N GLN A 190 12.96 10.57 15.79
CA GLN A 190 14.03 11.38 15.18
C GLN A 190 14.03 11.06 13.68
N ILE A 191 14.33 12.06 12.83
CA ILE A 191 14.29 11.89 11.38
C ILE A 191 15.70 11.79 10.82
N GLN A 192 15.97 10.77 10.02
CA GLN A 192 17.19 10.64 9.25
C GLN A 192 16.94 10.94 7.77
N PHE A 193 17.92 11.60 7.17
CA PHE A 193 18.03 11.82 5.73
C PHE A 193 19.19 10.97 5.23
N LYS A 194 18.96 10.12 4.22
CA LYS A 194 20.01 9.23 3.71
C LYS A 194 19.92 9.09 2.21
N ILE A 195 21.08 9.01 1.56
CA ILE A 195 21.16 8.62 0.15
C ILE A 195 21.16 7.10 0.03
N ILE A 196 20.28 6.58 -0.83
CA ILE A 196 20.35 5.20 -1.33
C ILE A 196 20.65 5.20 -2.83
N LYS A 197 21.02 4.03 -3.36
CA LYS A 197 21.17 3.80 -4.80
C LYS A 197 20.02 2.93 -5.30
N ASP A 198 19.05 3.56 -5.98
CA ASP A 198 18.05 2.84 -6.74
C ASP A 198 18.66 2.24 -8.02
N LYS A 199 18.13 1.10 -8.45
CA LYS A 199 18.66 0.35 -9.61
C LYS A 199 18.37 1.03 -10.94
N ILE A 200 17.27 1.75 -11.05
CA ILE A 200 16.78 2.33 -12.32
C ILE A 200 17.11 3.82 -12.36
N ILE A 201 16.74 4.56 -11.32
CA ILE A 201 16.80 6.03 -11.34
C ILE A 201 18.03 6.61 -10.62
N GLY A 202 18.91 5.75 -10.13
CA GLY A 202 20.18 6.12 -9.51
C GLY A 202 20.05 6.58 -8.06
N LYS A 203 20.90 7.52 -7.64
CA LYS A 203 20.92 7.97 -6.24
C LYS A 203 19.63 8.73 -5.91
N ARG A 204 19.06 8.44 -4.74
CA ARG A 204 17.85 9.10 -4.23
C ARG A 204 17.91 9.33 -2.73
N LEU A 205 17.16 10.33 -2.27
CA LEU A 205 16.97 10.66 -0.87
C LEU A 205 15.84 9.80 -0.28
N GLU A 206 16.15 9.17 0.84
CA GLU A 206 15.19 8.57 1.76
C GLU A 206 15.05 9.43 3.01
N VAL A 207 13.82 9.58 3.49
CA VAL A 207 13.49 10.21 4.78
C VAL A 207 12.91 9.16 5.69
N ILE A 208 13.59 8.90 6.81
CA ILE A 208 13.26 7.82 7.73
C ILE A 208 12.92 8.42 9.10
N ASN A 209 11.77 8.07 9.67
CA ASN A 209 11.46 8.39 11.06
C ASN A 209 11.74 7.18 11.95
N SER A 210 12.57 7.36 12.97
CA SER A 210 12.82 6.35 13.99
C SER A 210 11.85 6.56 15.15
N VAL A 211 10.87 5.65 15.29
CA VAL A 211 9.78 5.72 16.28
C VAL A 211 9.67 4.43 17.08
N ARG A 212 9.31 4.51 18.37
CA ARG A 212 9.04 3.34 19.20
C ARG A 212 7.76 2.65 18.76
N LEU A 213 7.80 1.31 18.65
CA LEU A 213 6.67 0.51 18.20
C LEU A 213 5.47 0.64 19.14
N GLN A 214 5.69 0.46 20.44
CA GLN A 214 4.65 0.41 21.49
C GLN A 214 3.58 1.51 21.38
N ASP A 215 3.99 2.72 21.01
CA ASP A 215 3.17 3.93 21.04
C ASP A 215 3.42 4.86 19.84
N GLU A 216 4.60 5.44 19.69
CA GLU A 216 4.91 6.50 18.71
C GLU A 216 4.57 6.08 17.26
N TYR A 217 4.83 4.82 16.92
CA TYR A 217 4.44 4.24 15.64
C TYR A 217 2.92 4.01 15.55
N LEU A 218 2.34 3.35 16.56
CA LEU A 218 0.96 2.90 16.52
C LEU A 218 -0.03 4.06 16.61
N TRP A 219 0.27 5.12 17.36
CA TRP A 219 -0.52 6.35 17.37
C TRP A 219 -0.61 7.00 15.98
N GLY A 220 0.36 6.73 15.09
CA GLY A 220 0.38 7.25 13.72
C GLY A 220 -0.21 6.33 12.65
N ILE A 221 -0.76 5.16 13.00
CA ILE A 221 -1.37 4.24 12.04
C ILE A 221 -2.74 4.76 11.55
N GLY A 222 -2.86 4.97 10.24
CA GLY A 222 -4.03 5.53 9.57
C GLY A 222 -4.90 4.53 8.82
N GLU A 223 -4.90 3.27 9.22
CA GLU A 223 -5.55 2.17 8.48
C GLU A 223 -7.08 2.12 8.65
N MET A 224 -7.58 2.55 9.81
CA MET A 224 -9.01 2.45 10.18
C MET A 224 -9.53 3.81 10.65
N PRO A 225 -10.77 4.22 10.32
CA PRO A 225 -11.35 5.46 10.84
C PRO A 225 -11.46 5.43 12.36
N SER A 226 -11.02 6.49 13.05
CA SER A 226 -11.03 6.51 14.53
C SER A 226 -12.43 6.62 15.14
N SER A 227 -13.46 6.92 14.34
CA SER A 227 -14.85 6.97 14.79
C SER A 227 -15.49 5.58 14.92
N TRP A 228 -14.77 4.52 14.59
CA TRP A 228 -15.28 3.15 14.66
C TRP A 228 -15.32 2.63 16.10
N PRO A 229 -16.12 1.58 16.37
CA PRO A 229 -16.27 1.03 17.72
C PRO A 229 -14.94 0.61 18.34
N ALA A 230 -14.82 0.77 19.66
CA ALA A 230 -13.57 0.55 20.40
C ALA A 230 -12.95 -0.84 20.15
N ALA A 231 -13.75 -1.92 20.16
CA ALA A 231 -13.25 -3.27 19.93
C ALA A 231 -12.63 -3.46 18.52
N ALA A 232 -13.15 -2.77 17.50
CA ALA A 232 -12.57 -2.79 16.15
C ALA A 232 -11.24 -2.00 16.10
N LEU A 233 -11.19 -0.83 16.76
CA LEU A 233 -9.94 -0.05 16.87
C LEU A 233 -8.85 -0.85 17.62
N GLN A 234 -9.22 -1.52 18.71
CA GLN A 234 -8.33 -2.38 19.49
C GLN A 234 -7.82 -3.56 18.66
N ALA A 235 -8.70 -4.25 17.92
CA ALA A 235 -8.29 -5.32 17.01
C ALA A 235 -7.31 -4.81 15.94
N GLN A 236 -7.57 -3.64 15.35
CA GLN A 236 -6.65 -3.02 14.39
C GLN A 236 -5.32 -2.64 15.02
N ALA A 237 -5.30 -2.11 16.25
CA ALA A 237 -4.07 -1.76 16.96
C ALA A 237 -3.19 -3.00 17.21
N ILE A 238 -3.79 -4.09 17.70
CA ILE A 238 -3.11 -5.37 17.93
C ILE A 238 -2.59 -5.97 16.61
N ALA A 239 -3.41 -6.00 15.55
CA ALA A 239 -3.01 -6.50 14.24
C ALA A 239 -1.84 -5.67 13.66
N SER A 240 -1.91 -4.34 13.79
CA SER A 240 -0.86 -3.42 13.31
C SER A 240 0.45 -3.61 14.07
N ARG A 241 0.39 -3.75 15.40
CA ARG A 241 1.55 -4.04 16.24
C ARG A 241 2.20 -5.36 15.83
N THR A 242 1.39 -6.40 15.66
CA THR A 242 1.86 -7.73 15.29
C THR A 242 2.52 -7.72 13.90
N PHE A 243 1.88 -7.08 12.92
CA PHE A 243 2.44 -6.94 11.57
C PHE A 243 3.79 -6.23 11.60
N ALA A 244 3.88 -5.09 12.29
CA ALA A 244 5.11 -4.34 12.43
C ALA A 244 6.22 -5.17 13.09
N MET A 245 5.92 -5.94 14.14
CA MET A 245 6.88 -6.85 14.78
C MET A 245 7.36 -7.94 13.81
N ALA A 246 6.45 -8.61 13.12
CA ALA A 246 6.78 -9.70 12.20
C ALA A 246 7.66 -9.24 11.03
N ARG A 247 7.43 -8.01 10.55
CA ARG A 247 8.11 -7.43 9.37
C ARG A 247 9.40 -6.69 9.69
N SER A 248 9.63 -6.31 10.95
CA SER A 248 10.77 -5.47 11.35
C SER A 248 11.98 -6.25 11.87
N LYS A 249 12.19 -7.48 11.40
CA LYS A 249 13.34 -8.31 11.81
C LYS A 249 14.69 -7.78 11.30
N GLN A 250 14.69 -7.10 10.15
CA GLN A 250 15.90 -6.60 9.50
C GLN A 250 15.62 -5.27 8.77
N ILE A 251 16.64 -4.42 8.69
CA ILE A 251 16.58 -3.19 7.89
C ILE A 251 16.70 -3.56 6.41
N ARG A 252 15.74 -3.11 5.61
CA ARG A 252 15.77 -3.28 4.15
C ARG A 252 16.70 -2.24 3.53
N GLN A 253 17.71 -2.70 2.79
CA GLN A 253 18.69 -1.83 2.12
C GLN A 253 18.04 -0.87 1.12
N ALA A 254 16.94 -1.29 0.47
CA ALA A 254 16.25 -0.50 -0.56
C ALA A 254 15.54 0.76 -0.03
N CYS A 255 15.40 0.94 1.27
CA CYS A 255 14.78 2.13 1.88
C CYS A 255 15.49 2.59 3.17
N ASP A 256 16.51 1.85 3.60
CA ASP A 256 17.14 1.95 4.92
C ASP A 256 16.12 1.91 6.07
N CYS A 257 15.07 1.09 5.91
CA CYS A 257 13.89 1.09 6.76
C CYS A 257 13.43 -0.33 7.12
N HIS A 258 12.72 -0.43 8.25
CA HIS A 258 11.94 -1.62 8.60
C HIS A 258 10.61 -1.63 7.84
N LEU A 259 9.90 -0.51 7.78
CA LEU A 259 8.54 -0.39 7.24
C LEU A 259 8.41 0.83 6.31
N TYR A 260 7.64 0.70 5.23
CA TYR A 260 7.17 1.86 4.47
C TYR A 260 5.94 2.46 5.14
N SER A 261 5.76 3.77 5.02
CA SER A 261 4.56 4.49 5.52
C SER A 261 3.33 4.42 4.59
N SER A 262 3.37 3.55 3.59
CA SER A 262 2.35 3.38 2.56
C SER A 262 1.76 1.97 2.59
N ILE A 263 0.80 1.72 1.70
CA ILE A 263 0.18 0.40 1.48
C ILE A 263 1.17 -0.73 1.14
N SER A 264 2.44 -0.41 0.86
CA SER A 264 3.50 -1.42 0.71
C SER A 264 3.79 -2.16 2.02
N ASP A 265 3.50 -1.55 3.16
CA ASP A 265 3.50 -2.20 4.48
C ASP A 265 2.27 -1.75 5.28
N GLN A 266 2.31 -0.56 5.90
CA GLN A 266 1.17 0.01 6.60
C GLN A 266 1.09 1.53 6.40
N VAL A 267 -0.12 2.05 6.31
CA VAL A 267 -0.40 3.48 6.19
C VAL A 267 -0.06 4.17 7.51
N PHE A 268 1.14 4.75 7.57
CA PHE A 268 1.60 5.57 8.70
C PHE A 268 1.49 7.06 8.33
N VAL A 269 0.56 7.76 8.96
CA VAL A 269 0.27 9.18 8.70
C VAL A 269 0.86 10.12 9.75
N GLY A 270 1.58 9.58 10.74
CA GLY A 270 2.20 10.33 11.82
C GLY A 270 1.15 11.02 12.70
N TYR A 271 1.44 12.25 13.12
CA TYR A 271 0.61 12.99 14.08
C TYR A 271 -0.78 13.33 13.55
N SER A 272 -1.00 13.28 12.23
CA SER A 272 -2.32 13.51 11.65
C SER A 272 -3.38 12.58 12.21
N LYS A 273 -3.02 11.34 12.59
CA LYS A 273 -3.95 10.38 13.18
C LYS A 273 -4.37 10.76 14.59
N GLU A 274 -3.39 10.95 15.47
CA GLU A 274 -3.60 11.37 16.85
C GLU A 274 -4.34 12.72 16.95
N SER A 275 -4.02 13.65 16.04
CA SER A 275 -4.60 14.99 16.02
C SER A 275 -5.97 15.10 15.34
N GLU A 276 -6.59 13.99 14.94
CA GLU A 276 -7.96 14.00 14.44
C GLU A 276 -8.90 14.62 15.48
N ALA A 277 -9.64 15.66 15.07
CA ALA A 277 -10.61 16.30 15.94
C ALA A 277 -11.65 15.27 16.42
N ILE A 278 -11.94 15.28 17.72
CA ILE A 278 -12.89 14.40 18.42
C ILE A 278 -12.40 12.94 18.51
N TYR A 279 -12.08 12.32 17.38
CA TYR A 279 -11.89 10.87 17.30
C TYR A 279 -10.45 10.41 17.52
N GLY A 280 -9.43 11.27 17.36
CA GLY A 280 -8.03 10.87 17.51
C GLY A 280 -7.72 10.25 18.87
N GLN A 281 -8.39 10.74 19.93
CA GLN A 281 -8.25 10.18 21.28
C GLN A 281 -8.80 8.76 21.43
N LEU A 282 -9.83 8.39 20.65
CA LEU A 282 -10.35 7.01 20.66
C LEU A 282 -9.32 6.03 20.08
N TRP A 283 -8.59 6.44 19.04
CA TRP A 283 -7.49 5.65 18.49
C TRP A 283 -6.33 5.52 19.49
N VAL A 284 -5.92 6.64 20.10
CA VAL A 284 -4.86 6.62 21.14
C VAL A 284 -5.26 5.71 22.31
N GLN A 285 -6.51 5.78 22.76
CA GLN A 285 -7.03 4.90 23.82
C GLN A 285 -7.02 3.43 23.41
N ALA A 286 -7.37 3.10 22.17
CA ALA A 286 -7.30 1.73 21.66
C ALA A 286 -5.86 1.20 21.62
N VAL A 287 -4.89 2.03 21.20
CA VAL A 287 -3.46 1.67 21.22
C VAL A 287 -2.98 1.44 22.65
N ASN A 288 -3.30 2.35 23.58
CA ASN A 288 -2.84 2.29 24.96
C ASN A 288 -3.47 1.14 25.75
N SER A 289 -4.78 0.89 25.55
CA SER A 289 -5.49 -0.22 26.22
C SER A 289 -5.09 -1.61 25.71
N THR A 290 -4.40 -1.70 24.58
CA THR A 290 -3.90 -2.96 23.99
C THR A 290 -2.38 -3.03 24.00
N GLN A 291 -1.72 -2.27 24.86
CA GLN A 291 -0.27 -2.21 24.96
C GLN A 291 0.34 -3.61 25.11
N GLY A 292 1.36 -3.92 24.29
CA GLY A 292 2.03 -5.22 24.29
C GLY A 292 1.20 -6.38 23.74
N GLN A 293 -0.10 -6.23 23.46
CA GLN A 293 -0.91 -7.32 22.90
C GLN A 293 -0.58 -7.56 21.43
N ILE A 294 -0.28 -8.81 21.10
CA ILE A 294 0.09 -9.28 19.77
C ILE A 294 -0.60 -10.61 19.43
N ILE A 295 -0.65 -10.95 18.15
CA ILE A 295 -1.22 -12.21 17.66
C ILE A 295 -0.08 -13.19 17.36
N THR A 296 -0.08 -14.34 18.02
CA THR A 296 0.96 -15.35 17.86
C THR A 296 0.43 -16.66 17.28
N TYR A 297 1.26 -17.32 16.49
CA TYR A 297 1.07 -18.71 16.08
C TYR A 297 2.31 -19.48 16.49
N ARG A 298 2.13 -20.49 17.36
CA ARG A 298 3.25 -21.27 17.96
C ARG A 298 4.30 -20.36 18.61
N GLY A 299 3.85 -19.36 19.37
CA GLY A 299 4.71 -18.44 20.13
C GLY A 299 5.45 -17.39 19.29
N LEU A 300 5.21 -17.31 17.98
CA LEU A 300 5.83 -16.32 17.10
C LEU A 300 4.78 -15.33 16.57
N PRO A 301 5.08 -14.01 16.51
CA PRO A 301 4.18 -13.03 15.89
C PRO A 301 3.85 -13.41 14.45
N ILE A 302 2.56 -13.39 14.10
CA ILE A 302 2.12 -13.65 12.72
C ILE A 302 2.34 -12.42 11.84
N THR A 303 2.44 -12.62 10.52
CA THR A 303 2.21 -11.49 9.59
C THR A 303 0.70 -11.22 9.53
N ALA A 304 0.20 -10.37 10.42
CA ALA A 304 -1.22 -10.07 10.59
C ALA A 304 -1.74 -9.17 9.45
N TYR A 305 -2.00 -9.77 8.29
CA TYR A 305 -2.63 -9.07 7.15
C TYR A 305 -4.06 -8.64 7.49
N PHE A 306 -4.48 -7.49 6.97
CA PHE A 306 -5.85 -6.99 7.10
C PHE A 306 -6.23 -6.25 5.82
N THR A 307 -7.53 -6.12 5.56
CA THR A 307 -8.06 -5.58 4.31
C THR A 307 -9.29 -4.71 4.58
N SER A 308 -9.60 -3.75 3.69
CA SER A 308 -10.70 -2.83 3.93
C SER A 308 -12.05 -3.55 3.94
N SER A 309 -12.33 -4.33 2.90
CA SER A 309 -13.52 -5.17 2.83
C SER A 309 -13.32 -6.31 1.83
N THR A 310 -14.10 -7.38 1.96
CA THR A 310 -14.07 -8.55 1.09
C THR A 310 -15.28 -8.60 0.15
N GLY A 311 -15.33 -9.60 -0.74
CA GLY A 311 -16.53 -9.90 -1.53
C GLY A 311 -17.59 -10.74 -0.78
N GLY A 312 -17.46 -10.92 0.54
CA GLY A 312 -18.36 -11.75 1.36
C GLY A 312 -17.67 -12.88 2.12
N ALA A 313 -16.38 -13.13 1.83
CA ALA A 313 -15.52 -14.05 2.56
C ALA A 313 -14.04 -13.62 2.42
N THR A 314 -13.20 -13.94 3.40
CA THR A 314 -11.76 -13.66 3.30
C THR A 314 -11.08 -14.63 2.34
N GLU A 315 -10.00 -14.17 1.71
CA GLU A 315 -9.16 -14.97 0.83
C GLU A 315 -7.98 -15.59 1.59
N THR A 316 -7.53 -16.76 1.14
CA THR A 316 -6.32 -17.39 1.69
C THR A 316 -5.06 -16.70 1.16
N SER A 317 -3.99 -16.67 1.94
CA SER A 317 -2.70 -16.13 1.45
C SER A 317 -2.12 -16.96 0.29
N LYS A 318 -2.47 -18.25 0.20
CA LYS A 318 -2.09 -19.13 -0.90
C LYS A 318 -2.74 -18.69 -2.21
N SER A 319 -4.04 -18.44 -2.22
CA SER A 319 -4.75 -18.00 -3.41
C SER A 319 -4.39 -16.56 -3.81
N ALA A 320 -4.17 -15.67 -2.84
CA ALA A 320 -3.77 -14.29 -3.12
C ALA A 320 -2.31 -14.17 -3.62
N TRP A 321 -1.37 -14.89 -2.99
CA TRP A 321 0.07 -14.64 -3.16
C TRP A 321 0.93 -15.91 -3.32
N GLY A 322 0.32 -17.08 -3.47
CA GLY A 322 1.00 -18.35 -3.70
C GLY A 322 1.60 -19.01 -2.45
N THR A 323 1.69 -18.30 -1.32
CA THR A 323 2.28 -18.83 -0.07
C THR A 323 1.21 -19.03 0.98
N ALA A 324 0.97 -20.28 1.37
CA ALA A 324 0.03 -20.61 2.43
C ALA A 324 0.57 -20.21 3.80
N THR A 325 -0.31 -19.69 4.67
CA THR A 325 -0.04 -19.64 6.10
C THR A 325 -1.14 -20.39 6.85
N PRO A 326 -0.83 -21.01 8.01
CA PRO A 326 -1.84 -21.75 8.77
C PRO A 326 -2.98 -20.87 9.29
N TYR A 327 -2.70 -19.60 9.55
CA TYR A 327 -3.61 -18.67 10.25
C TYR A 327 -4.41 -17.76 9.31
N THR A 328 -4.18 -17.75 8.00
CA THR A 328 -5.00 -17.00 7.02
C THR A 328 -5.92 -17.92 6.23
N GLN A 329 -6.83 -18.58 6.94
CA GLN A 329 -7.90 -19.36 6.31
C GLN A 329 -9.08 -18.48 5.91
N SER A 330 -9.86 -18.95 4.94
CA SER A 330 -11.08 -18.26 4.55
C SER A 330 -12.14 -18.38 5.64
N VAL A 331 -12.75 -17.26 6.00
CA VAL A 331 -13.90 -17.17 6.89
C VAL A 331 -14.96 -16.28 6.26
N SER A 332 -16.21 -16.46 6.67
CA SER A 332 -17.32 -15.65 6.18
C SER A 332 -17.15 -14.17 6.57
N ASP A 333 -17.58 -13.26 5.71
CA ASP A 333 -17.53 -11.82 5.94
C ASP A 333 -18.71 -11.13 5.25
N THR A 334 -19.92 -11.58 5.56
CA THR A 334 -21.17 -11.10 4.95
C THR A 334 -21.37 -9.59 5.11
N ALA A 335 -20.84 -9.00 6.18
CA ALA A 335 -20.90 -7.55 6.41
C ALA A 335 -20.24 -6.73 5.30
N SER A 336 -19.20 -7.25 4.64
CA SER A 336 -18.56 -6.55 3.52
C SER A 336 -19.42 -6.51 2.26
N ALA A 337 -20.34 -7.47 2.09
CA ALA A 337 -21.28 -7.52 0.98
C ALA A 337 -22.61 -6.80 1.28
N ASP A 338 -22.80 -6.30 2.51
CA ASP A 338 -23.97 -5.52 2.89
C ASP A 338 -23.80 -4.05 2.48
N ILE A 339 -24.70 -3.54 1.64
CA ILE A 339 -24.67 -2.16 1.12
C ILE A 339 -24.83 -1.11 2.22
N LYS A 340 -25.54 -1.39 3.32
CA LYS A 340 -25.67 -0.45 4.44
C LYS A 340 -24.37 -0.35 5.24
N LEU A 341 -23.66 -1.47 5.40
CA LEU A 341 -22.42 -1.51 6.16
C LEU A 341 -21.20 -1.09 5.32
N ASN A 342 -21.20 -1.38 4.03
CA ASN A 342 -20.15 -1.10 3.06
C ASN A 342 -20.68 -0.41 1.77
N PRO A 343 -21.28 0.79 1.86
CA PRO A 343 -22.01 1.41 0.74
C PRO A 343 -21.15 1.70 -0.49
N LYS A 344 -19.82 1.80 -0.33
CA LYS A 344 -18.90 2.12 -1.44
C LYS A 344 -18.38 0.90 -2.18
N PHE A 345 -18.30 -0.25 -1.51
CA PHE A 345 -17.59 -1.42 -2.01
C PHE A 345 -18.33 -2.74 -1.83
N ALA A 346 -19.52 -2.78 -1.23
CA ALA A 346 -20.39 -3.95 -1.30
C ALA A 346 -20.66 -4.32 -2.77
N ILE A 347 -20.84 -3.30 -3.61
CA ILE A 347 -20.89 -3.39 -5.08
C ILE A 347 -20.17 -2.17 -5.64
N TRP A 348 -19.38 -2.34 -6.69
CA TRP A 348 -18.75 -1.26 -7.44
C TRP A 348 -18.72 -1.56 -8.94
N SER A 349 -18.61 -0.50 -9.76
CA SER A 349 -18.35 -0.57 -11.19
C SER A 349 -17.19 0.35 -11.57
N ARG A 350 -16.32 -0.09 -12.49
CA ARG A 350 -15.15 0.66 -12.96
C ARG A 350 -14.95 0.46 -14.45
N GLU A 351 -14.65 1.54 -15.15
CA GLU A 351 -14.05 1.50 -16.48
C GLU A 351 -12.54 1.66 -16.35
N ILE A 352 -11.79 0.86 -17.10
CA ILE A 352 -10.33 0.95 -17.21
C ILE A 352 -9.97 1.21 -18.67
N THR A 353 -9.10 2.17 -18.94
CA THR A 353 -8.64 2.47 -20.30
C THR A 353 -7.80 1.33 -20.88
N GLN A 354 -7.80 1.19 -22.20
CA GLN A 354 -6.91 0.27 -22.93
C GLN A 354 -5.48 0.39 -22.39
N SER A 355 -4.93 1.60 -22.35
CA SER A 355 -3.55 1.85 -21.92
C SER A 355 -3.19 1.27 -20.54
N VAL A 356 -4.12 1.23 -19.60
CA VAL A 356 -3.89 0.64 -18.27
C VAL A 356 -3.95 -0.88 -18.35
N VAL A 357 -4.89 -1.43 -19.11
CA VAL A 357 -5.02 -2.88 -19.29
C VAL A 357 -3.82 -3.45 -20.05
N SER A 358 -3.42 -2.88 -21.20
CA SER A 358 -2.25 -3.36 -21.93
C SER A 358 -0.96 -3.23 -21.12
N ALA A 359 -0.78 -2.13 -20.39
CA ALA A 359 0.35 -1.97 -19.47
C ALA A 359 0.35 -3.01 -18.34
N ALA A 360 -0.81 -3.40 -17.81
CA ALA A 360 -0.91 -4.43 -16.78
C ALA A 360 -0.41 -5.79 -17.29
N PHE A 361 -0.76 -6.15 -18.52
CA PHE A 361 -0.37 -7.40 -19.19
C PHE A 361 0.98 -7.35 -19.90
N LEU A 362 1.62 -6.17 -19.99
CA LEU A 362 2.84 -5.94 -20.78
C LEU A 362 2.66 -6.26 -22.28
N LEU A 363 1.48 -5.92 -22.82
CA LEU A 363 1.14 -6.05 -24.24
C LEU A 363 1.12 -4.67 -24.90
N SER A 364 1.22 -4.63 -26.24
CA SER A 364 1.02 -3.39 -27.02
C SER A 364 -0.40 -2.86 -26.87
N ASP A 365 -1.36 -3.79 -26.87
CA ASP A 365 -2.79 -3.56 -26.88
C ASP A 365 -3.51 -4.82 -26.38
N VAL A 366 -4.79 -4.69 -26.05
CA VAL A 366 -5.65 -5.80 -25.64
C VAL A 366 -6.92 -5.72 -26.47
N ALA A 367 -7.16 -6.76 -27.27
CA ALA A 367 -8.38 -6.92 -28.06
C ALA A 367 -9.49 -7.63 -27.28
N SER A 368 -9.14 -8.56 -26.39
CA SER A 368 -10.11 -9.25 -25.53
C SER A 368 -9.54 -9.62 -24.16
N LEU A 369 -10.45 -9.72 -23.17
CA LEU A 369 -10.16 -10.20 -21.83
C LEU A 369 -11.07 -11.37 -21.48
N GLN A 370 -10.52 -12.36 -20.78
CA GLN A 370 -11.27 -13.51 -20.30
C GLN A 370 -10.86 -13.88 -18.88
N VAL A 371 -11.83 -14.03 -17.98
CA VAL A 371 -11.61 -14.70 -16.68
C VAL A 371 -11.55 -16.20 -16.95
N LEU A 372 -10.40 -16.81 -16.67
CA LEU A 372 -10.17 -18.24 -16.93
C LEU A 372 -10.64 -19.13 -15.78
N SER A 373 -10.51 -18.65 -14.54
CA SER A 373 -10.90 -19.40 -13.34
C SER A 373 -11.08 -18.51 -12.13
N LEU A 374 -11.82 -19.02 -11.13
CA LEU A 374 -12.05 -18.39 -9.83
C LEU A 374 -11.40 -19.23 -8.72
N ASN A 375 -10.94 -18.56 -7.67
CA ASN A 375 -10.60 -19.21 -6.41
C ASN A 375 -11.88 -19.67 -5.70
N PRO A 376 -11.81 -20.59 -4.71
CA PRO A 376 -12.99 -21.12 -4.02
C PRO A 376 -13.92 -20.06 -3.42
N VAL A 377 -13.39 -18.91 -3.02
CA VAL A 377 -14.14 -17.80 -2.38
C VAL A 377 -14.67 -16.77 -3.40
N GLY A 378 -14.50 -17.02 -4.71
CA GLY A 378 -15.03 -16.20 -5.78
C GLY A 378 -14.14 -15.06 -6.28
N THR A 379 -12.91 -14.90 -5.76
CA THR A 379 -11.94 -14.00 -6.41
C THR A 379 -11.49 -14.58 -7.76
N VAL A 380 -11.09 -13.73 -8.69
CA VAL A 380 -10.47 -14.17 -9.95
C VAL A 380 -9.13 -14.83 -9.66
N ALA A 381 -8.99 -16.11 -10.01
CA ALA A 381 -7.72 -16.82 -9.88
C ALA A 381 -6.81 -16.46 -11.04
N LEU A 382 -7.31 -16.58 -12.27
CA LEU A 382 -6.58 -16.30 -13.51
C LEU A 382 -7.42 -15.49 -14.48
N ILE A 383 -6.78 -14.50 -15.11
CA ILE A 383 -7.34 -13.68 -16.19
C ILE A 383 -6.34 -13.65 -17.34
N GLN A 384 -6.86 -13.72 -18.57
CA GLN A 384 -6.10 -13.70 -19.80
C GLN A 384 -6.47 -12.46 -20.64
N ALA A 385 -5.45 -11.89 -21.28
CA ALA A 385 -5.58 -10.90 -22.33
C ALA A 385 -5.05 -11.44 -23.65
N THR A 386 -5.72 -11.10 -24.74
CA THR A 386 -5.29 -11.39 -26.11
C THR A 386 -5.18 -10.08 -26.88
N SER A 387 -4.03 -9.81 -27.50
CA SER A 387 -3.80 -8.61 -28.34
C SER A 387 -4.45 -8.73 -29.73
N SER A 388 -4.50 -7.64 -30.48
CA SER A 388 -4.95 -7.67 -31.90
C SER A 388 -4.07 -8.53 -32.81
N THR A 389 -2.82 -8.76 -32.41
CA THR A 389 -1.86 -9.64 -33.11
C THR A 389 -1.95 -11.10 -32.69
N GLY A 390 -2.85 -11.44 -31.76
CA GLY A 390 -3.00 -12.80 -31.22
C GLY A 390 -2.00 -13.17 -30.13
N ALA A 391 -1.18 -12.23 -29.64
CA ALA A 391 -0.31 -12.47 -28.50
C ALA A 391 -1.14 -12.59 -27.22
N ILE A 392 -0.80 -13.55 -26.38
CA ILE A 392 -1.56 -13.88 -25.16
C ILE A 392 -0.70 -13.63 -23.93
N ALA A 393 -1.29 -13.02 -22.89
CA ALA A 393 -0.69 -12.90 -21.57
C ALA A 393 -1.70 -13.31 -20.49
N THR A 394 -1.24 -14.02 -19.46
CA THR A 394 -2.07 -14.46 -18.34
C THR A 394 -1.52 -13.91 -17.03
N LEU A 395 -2.41 -13.43 -16.16
CA LEU A 395 -2.09 -12.92 -14.83
C LEU A 395 -2.96 -13.59 -13.78
N THR A 396 -2.50 -13.59 -12.53
CA THR A 396 -3.40 -13.83 -11.41
C THR A 396 -4.35 -12.65 -11.24
N GLY A 397 -5.54 -12.88 -10.70
CA GLY A 397 -6.50 -11.78 -10.46
C GLY A 397 -5.94 -10.69 -9.53
N GLU A 398 -5.19 -11.06 -8.49
CA GLU A 398 -4.53 -10.08 -7.60
C GLU A 398 -3.44 -9.27 -8.31
N THR A 399 -2.65 -9.90 -9.19
CA THR A 399 -1.66 -9.17 -10.00
C THR A 399 -2.34 -8.20 -10.95
N PHE A 400 -3.40 -8.64 -11.63
CA PHE A 400 -4.17 -7.77 -12.50
C PHE A 400 -4.78 -6.60 -11.73
N ARG A 401 -5.47 -6.87 -10.62
CA ARG A 401 -6.04 -5.85 -9.72
C ARG A 401 -4.97 -4.82 -9.32
N SER A 402 -3.82 -5.26 -8.83
CA SER A 402 -2.76 -4.37 -8.39
C SER A 402 -2.24 -3.47 -9.51
N ARG A 403 -2.08 -4.01 -10.74
CA ARG A 403 -1.54 -3.26 -11.88
C ARG A 403 -2.59 -2.36 -12.55
N SER A 404 -3.85 -2.79 -12.56
CA SER A 404 -4.97 -2.05 -13.16
C SER A 404 -5.67 -1.09 -12.18
N LYS A 405 -5.31 -1.15 -10.89
CA LYS A 405 -5.88 -0.35 -9.80
C LYS A 405 -7.37 -0.62 -9.56
N LEU A 406 -7.84 -1.83 -9.88
CA LEU A 406 -9.18 -2.26 -9.47
C LEU A 406 -9.30 -2.30 -7.94
N PRO A 407 -10.51 -2.08 -7.39
CA PRO A 407 -10.73 -2.13 -5.95
C PRO A 407 -10.31 -3.46 -5.30
N SER A 408 -10.64 -4.59 -5.93
CA SER A 408 -10.36 -5.94 -5.40
C SER A 408 -10.20 -6.97 -6.53
N ALA A 409 -9.85 -8.20 -6.17
CA ALA A 409 -9.86 -9.35 -7.08
C ALA A 409 -11.24 -10.02 -7.22
N TRP A 410 -12.28 -9.56 -6.51
CA TRP A 410 -13.67 -9.96 -6.74
C TRP A 410 -14.27 -9.09 -7.83
N PHE A 411 -14.07 -9.49 -9.09
CA PHE A 411 -14.60 -8.76 -10.22
C PHE A 411 -15.08 -9.68 -11.33
N SER A 412 -15.95 -9.13 -12.18
CA SER A 412 -16.40 -9.72 -13.43
C SER A 412 -16.24 -8.70 -14.55
N ILE A 413 -15.95 -9.19 -15.76
CA ILE A 413 -15.88 -8.36 -16.96
C ILE A 413 -17.33 -8.13 -17.41
N VAL A 414 -17.69 -6.88 -17.68
CA VAL A 414 -18.98 -6.53 -18.27
C VAL A 414 -18.80 -6.60 -19.78
N ALA A 415 -19.58 -7.45 -20.45
CA ALA A 415 -19.59 -7.50 -21.91
C ALA A 415 -19.98 -6.12 -22.47
N SER A 416 -19.15 -5.60 -23.36
CA SER A 416 -19.33 -4.34 -24.08
C SER A 416 -20.29 -4.49 -25.25
#